data_AF-A0A926CBF9-F1
#
_entry.id   AF-A0A926CBF9-F1
#
_cell.length_a   1.000
_cell.length_b   1.000
_cell.length_c   1.000
_cell.angle_alpha   90.00
_cell.angle_beta   90.00
_cell.angle_gamma   90.00
#
_symmetry.space_group_name_H-M   'P 1'
#
loop_
_entity.id
_entity.type
_entity.pdbx_description
1 polymer ?
#
loop_
_entity_poly.entity_id
_entity_poly.type
_entity_poly.pdbx_seq_one_letter_code
_entity_poly.pdbx_strand_id
1 'polypeptide(L)'
;MNQTRVLQGLLVLWGVWNILNGLLSTFAQQSGASLIGWTPASGWTPELVSMAQQYGMVMLLLGAVYLITATDPVRYRALIWIVIAEQIVGIAYSAYGAFGLQQITTSQFVTQLVINLVVVAVFMILRSGGTSDTGRRVQASA
;
A
#
# COMPACT_ATOMS: atom_id res chain seq x y z
N MET A 1 18.15 5.64 15.49
CA MET A 1 18.06 5.11 14.11
C MET A 1 17.63 6.24 13.19
N ASN A 2 18.27 6.45 12.04
CA ASN A 2 17.94 7.58 11.15
C ASN A 2 16.56 7.36 10.51
N GLN A 3 15.58 8.19 10.85
CA GLN A 3 14.19 8.07 10.39
C GLN A 3 14.06 8.01 8.86
N THR A 4 14.92 8.74 8.13
CA THR A 4 14.96 8.70 6.66
C THR A 4 15.37 7.33 6.15
N ARG A 5 16.34 6.65 6.80
CA ARG A 5 16.75 5.29 6.42
C ARG A 5 15.64 4.27 6.71
N VAL A 6 14.89 4.45 7.80
CA VAL A 6 13.73 3.59 8.10
C VAL A 6 12.65 3.75 7.05
N LEU A 7 12.31 4.99 6.71
CA LEU A 7 11.34 5.30 5.66
C LEU A 7 11.78 4.75 4.30
N GLN A 8 13.06 4.91 3.94
CA GLN A 8 13.64 4.34 2.73
C GLN A 8 13.49 2.82 2.70
N GLY A 9 13.89 2.12 3.77
CA GLY A 9 13.76 0.67 3.87
C GLY A 9 12.31 0.19 3.74
N LEU A 10 11.36 0.91 4.37
CA LEU A 10 9.95 0.60 4.25
C LEU A 10 9.37 0.89 2.87
N LEU A 11 9.81 1.95 2.19
CA LEU A 11 9.42 2.21 0.80
C LEU A 11 9.95 1.13 -0.15
N VAL A 12 11.17 0.64 0.07
CA VAL A 12 11.71 -0.49 -0.69
C VAL A 12 10.87 -1.74 -0.43
N LEU A 13 10.64 -2.09 0.83
CA LEU A 13 9.84 -3.25 1.20
C LEU A 13 8.43 -3.17 0.61
N TRP A 14 7.78 -2.01 0.75
CA TRP A 14 6.43 -1.77 0.23
C TRP A 14 6.39 -1.79 -1.29
N GLY A 15 7.39 -1.21 -1.96
CA GLY A 15 7.53 -1.23 -3.41
C GLY A 15 7.71 -2.64 -3.96
N VAL A 16 8.61 -3.43 -3.37
CA VAL A 16 8.82 -4.84 -3.74
C VAL A 16 7.55 -5.66 -3.51
N TRP A 17 6.89 -5.48 -2.36
CA TRP A 17 5.62 -6.15 -2.06
C TRP A 17 4.56 -5.83 -3.13
N ASN A 18 4.42 -4.57 -3.51
CA ASN A 18 3.48 -4.14 -4.55
C ASN A 18 3.81 -4.74 -5.93
N ILE A 19 5.08 -4.83 -6.29
CA ILE A 19 5.50 -5.46 -7.54
C ILE A 19 5.15 -6.96 -7.52
N LEU A 20 5.50 -7.67 -6.44
CA LEU A 20 5.19 -9.10 -6.30
C LEU A 20 3.68 -9.34 -6.36
N ASN A 21 2.90 -8.54 -5.63
CA ASN A 21 1.44 -8.63 -5.65
C ASN A 21 0.86 -8.27 -7.03
N GLY A 22 1.43 -7.27 -7.71
CA GLY A 22 1.05 -6.89 -9.06
C GLY A 22 1.29 -8.00 -10.08
N LEU A 23 2.45 -8.66 -10.01
CA LEU A 23 2.76 -9.82 -10.86
C LEU A 23 1.80 -10.98 -10.59
N LEU A 24 1.57 -11.32 -9.33
CA LEU A 24 0.65 -12.40 -8.96
C LEU A 24 -0.79 -12.08 -9.38
N SER A 25 -1.26 -10.85 -9.18
CA SER A 25 -2.59 -10.42 -9.60
C SER A 25 -2.75 -10.35 -11.12
N THR A 26 -1.66 -10.17 -11.87
CA THR A 26 -1.71 -10.12 -13.34
C THR A 26 -1.67 -11.52 -13.97
N PHE A 27 -0.81 -12.41 -13.46
CA PHE A 27 -0.49 -13.69 -14.11
C PHE A 27 -0.99 -14.93 -13.37
N ALA A 28 -1.27 -14.82 -12.07
CA ALA A 28 -1.63 -15.94 -11.21
C ALA A 28 -2.69 -15.53 -10.17
N GLN A 29 -3.81 -14.97 -10.64
CA GLN A 29 -4.82 -14.26 -9.83
C GLN A 29 -5.26 -15.07 -8.61
N GLN A 30 -5.60 -16.35 -8.82
CA GLN A 30 -6.13 -17.24 -7.80
C GLN A 30 -5.11 -17.52 -6.71
N SER A 31 -3.87 -17.83 -7.11
CA SER A 31 -2.77 -18.07 -6.19
C SER A 31 -2.38 -16.79 -5.43
N GLY A 32 -2.27 -15.66 -6.14
CA GLY A 32 -1.96 -14.36 -5.55
C GLY A 32 -2.96 -13.92 -4.49
N ALA A 33 -4.24 -14.00 -4.83
CA ALA A 33 -5.36 -13.77 -3.92
C ALA A 33 -5.29 -14.64 -2.66
N SER A 34 -5.10 -15.95 -2.83
CA SER A 34 -5.02 -16.88 -1.70
C SER A 34 -3.83 -16.60 -0.77
N LEU A 35 -2.70 -16.13 -1.32
CA LEU A 35 -1.51 -15.78 -0.56
C LEU A 35 -1.75 -14.60 0.39
N ILE A 36 -2.62 -13.66 0.02
CA ILE A 36 -3.02 -12.53 0.85
C ILE A 36 -4.30 -12.81 1.66
N GLY A 37 -4.74 -14.06 1.72
CA GLY A 37 -5.93 -14.47 2.46
C GLY A 37 -7.26 -14.02 1.84
N TRP A 38 -7.25 -13.60 0.58
CA TRP A 38 -8.44 -13.22 -0.16
C TRP A 38 -8.90 -14.37 -1.07
N THR A 39 -10.14 -14.77 -0.93
CA THR A 39 -10.78 -15.75 -1.82
C THR A 39 -12.24 -15.34 -2.01
N PRO A 40 -12.75 -15.25 -3.26
CA PRO A 40 -14.15 -14.89 -3.48
C PRO A 40 -15.09 -15.95 -2.92
N ALA A 41 -16.11 -15.54 -2.15
CA ALA A 41 -17.09 -16.45 -1.56
C ALA A 41 -17.85 -17.29 -2.60
N SER A 42 -18.14 -16.72 -3.77
CA SER A 42 -18.85 -17.35 -4.88
C SER A 42 -17.94 -17.97 -5.95
N GLY A 43 -16.63 -18.04 -5.69
CA GLY A 43 -15.64 -18.50 -6.67
C GLY A 43 -15.25 -17.44 -7.72
N TRP A 44 -14.34 -17.84 -8.62
CA TRP A 44 -13.74 -16.95 -9.62
C TRP A 44 -14.60 -16.83 -10.88
N THR A 45 -15.05 -15.62 -11.19
CA THR A 45 -15.74 -15.32 -12.45
C THR A 45 -14.79 -14.65 -13.46
N PRO A 46 -15.10 -14.66 -14.77
CA PRO A 46 -14.30 -13.96 -15.78
C PRO A 46 -14.13 -12.46 -15.47
N GLU A 47 -15.17 -11.81 -14.95
CA GLU A 47 -15.14 -10.39 -14.58
C GLU A 47 -14.15 -10.16 -13.43
N LEU A 48 -14.19 -11.00 -12.38
CA LEU A 48 -13.25 -10.92 -11.26
C LEU A 48 -11.80 -11.14 -11.71
N VAL A 49 -11.57 -12.06 -12.65
CA VAL A 49 -10.25 -12.29 -13.23
C VAL A 49 -9.77 -11.04 -13.97
N SER A 50 -10.62 -10.43 -14.79
CA SER A 50 -10.26 -9.21 -15.53
C SER A 50 -9.98 -8.03 -14.60
N MET A 51 -10.76 -7.88 -13.52
CA MET A 51 -10.54 -6.87 -12.48
C MET A 51 -9.22 -7.10 -11.75
N ALA A 52 -8.90 -8.35 -11.40
CA ALA A 52 -7.63 -8.70 -10.76
C ALA A 52 -6.43 -8.37 -11.66
N GLN A 53 -6.53 -8.60 -12.97
CA GLN A 53 -5.49 -8.22 -13.93
C GLN A 53 -5.28 -6.71 -14.00
N GLN A 54 -6.36 -5.93 -14.07
CA GLN A 54 -6.28 -4.46 -14.07
C GLN A 54 -5.68 -3.93 -12.78
N TYR A 55 -6.11 -4.47 -11.65
CA TYR A 55 -5.52 -4.19 -10.34
C TYR A 55 -4.03 -4.50 -10.32
N GLY A 56 -3.62 -5.66 -10.85
CA GLY A 56 -2.22 -6.07 -10.92
C GLY A 56 -1.35 -5.07 -11.68
N MET A 57 -1.81 -4.58 -12.84
CA MET A 57 -1.10 -3.55 -13.60
C MET A 57 -0.93 -2.24 -12.80
N VAL A 58 -1.94 -1.83 -12.04
CA VAL A 58 -1.87 -0.64 -11.17
C VAL A 58 -0.85 -0.86 -10.04
N MET A 59 -0.84 -2.04 -9.41
CA MET A 59 0.11 -2.35 -8.34
C MET A 59 1.57 -2.37 -8.83
N LEU A 60 1.82 -2.81 -10.07
CA LEU A 60 3.15 -2.72 -10.68
C LEU A 60 3.63 -1.27 -10.78
N LEU A 61 2.77 -0.36 -11.26
CA LEU A 61 3.09 1.06 -11.38
C LEU A 61 3.32 1.70 -10.00
N LEU A 62 2.46 1.40 -9.02
CA LEU A 62 2.62 1.90 -7.65
C LEU A 62 3.92 1.40 -7.02
N GLY A 63 4.23 0.11 -7.19
CA GLY A 63 5.48 -0.47 -6.72
C GLY A 63 6.71 0.23 -7.28
N ALA A 64 6.72 0.53 -8.58
CA ALA A 64 7.78 1.30 -9.21
C ALA A 64 7.88 2.74 -8.64
N VAL A 65 6.75 3.42 -8.45
CA VAL A 65 6.70 4.75 -7.82
C VAL A 65 7.30 4.71 -6.40
N TYR A 66 7.02 3.69 -5.62
CA TYR A 66 7.56 3.55 -4.25
C TYR A 66 9.06 3.28 -4.26
N LEU A 67 9.56 2.47 -5.18
CA LEU A 67 11.01 2.26 -5.34
C LEU A 67 11.74 3.53 -5.78
N ILE A 68 11.15 4.32 -6.69
CA ILE A 68 11.69 5.63 -7.07
C ILE A 68 11.69 6.58 -5.86
N THR A 69 10.57 6.63 -5.13
CA THR A 69 10.44 7.44 -3.91
C THR A 69 11.50 7.06 -2.87
N ALA A 70 11.85 5.77 -2.78
CA ALA A 70 12.87 5.28 -1.86
C ALA A 70 14.30 5.78 -2.19
N THR A 71 14.58 6.23 -3.41
CA THR A 71 15.91 6.75 -3.78
C THR A 71 16.25 8.05 -3.07
N ASP A 72 15.24 8.92 -2.87
CA ASP A 72 15.34 10.15 -2.10
C ASP A 72 13.97 10.49 -1.47
N PRO A 73 13.66 9.93 -0.28
CA PRO A 73 12.36 10.12 0.36
C PRO A 73 12.08 11.57 0.78
N VAL A 74 13.13 12.40 0.90
CA VAL A 74 13.00 13.82 1.26
C VAL A 74 12.54 14.61 0.04
N ARG A 75 13.20 14.40 -1.12
CA ARG A 75 12.79 15.00 -2.39
C ARG A 75 11.40 14.57 -2.82
N TYR A 76 11.06 13.30 -2.66
CA TYR A 76 9.80 12.72 -3.10
C TYR A 76 8.72 12.63 -2.01
N ARG A 77 8.82 13.42 -0.95
CA ARG A 77 7.95 13.35 0.23
C ARG A 77 6.46 13.47 -0.06
N ALA A 78 6.09 14.16 -1.14
CA ALA A 78 4.70 14.26 -1.58
C ALA A 78 4.15 12.90 -2.06
N LEU A 79 4.97 12.05 -2.68
CA LEU A 79 4.57 10.74 -3.20
C LEU A 79 4.22 9.74 -2.09
N ILE A 80 4.66 9.98 -0.85
CA ILE A 80 4.28 9.16 0.31
C ILE A 80 2.76 9.25 0.58
N TRP A 81 2.10 10.35 0.18
CA TRP A 81 0.64 10.43 0.26
C TRP A 81 -0.06 9.40 -0.61
N ILE A 82 0.58 8.93 -1.69
CA ILE A 82 0.01 7.88 -2.56
C ILE A 82 -0.15 6.59 -1.75
N VAL A 83 0.87 6.20 -0.97
CA VAL A 83 0.79 5.02 -0.08
C VAL A 83 -0.39 5.14 0.88
N ILE A 84 -0.56 6.32 1.50
CA ILE A 84 -1.65 6.56 2.46
C ILE A 84 -3.01 6.52 1.76
N ALA A 85 -3.14 7.19 0.60
CA ALA A 85 -4.37 7.21 -0.18
C ALA A 85 -4.76 5.80 -0.66
N GLU A 86 -3.79 5.00 -1.11
CA GLU A 86 -3.96 3.60 -1.49
C GLU A 86 -4.61 2.80 -0.35
N GLN A 87 -4.12 2.95 0.88
CA GLN A 87 -4.68 2.23 2.03
C GLN A 87 -6.11 2.67 2.35
N ILE A 88 -6.41 3.97 2.23
CA ILE A 88 -7.77 4.51 2.43
C ILE A 88 -8.73 3.94 1.39
N VAL A 89 -8.32 3.91 0.11
CA VAL A 89 -9.10 3.29 -0.96
C VAL A 89 -9.29 1.80 -0.70
N GLY A 90 -8.26 1.09 -0.23
CA GLY A 90 -8.35 -0.32 0.14
C GLY A 90 -9.35 -0.57 1.30
N ILE A 91 -9.42 0.34 2.28
CA ILE A 91 -10.41 0.27 3.36
C ILE A 91 -11.82 0.45 2.80
N ALA A 92 -12.03 1.48 1.98
CA ALA A 92 -13.35 1.74 1.37
C ALA A 92 -13.80 0.56 0.49
N TYR A 93 -12.90 0.03 -0.33
CA TYR A 93 -13.18 -1.11 -1.21
C TYR A 93 -13.48 -2.39 -0.44
N SER A 94 -12.69 -2.70 0.61
CA SER A 94 -12.95 -3.87 1.45
C SER A 94 -14.25 -3.75 2.24
N ALA A 95 -14.61 -2.55 2.72
CA ALA A 95 -15.91 -2.30 3.33
C ALA A 95 -17.06 -2.55 2.34
N TYR A 96 -16.94 -2.05 1.11
CA TYR A 96 -17.93 -2.30 0.07
C TYR A 96 -18.03 -3.79 -0.30
N GLY A 97 -16.90 -4.49 -0.39
CA GLY A 97 -16.86 -5.93 -0.61
C GLY A 97 -17.55 -6.74 0.49
N ALA A 98 -17.41 -6.33 1.75
CA ALA A 98 -17.99 -7.03 2.90
C ALA A 98 -19.48 -6.75 3.09
N PHE A 99 -19.88 -5.47 3.04
CA PHE A 99 -21.22 -5.05 3.40
C PHE A 99 -22.14 -4.78 2.20
N GLY A 100 -21.57 -4.41 1.05
CA GLY A 100 -22.32 -4.12 -0.17
C GLY A 100 -22.47 -5.36 -1.08
N LEU A 101 -21.34 -5.99 -1.42
CA LEU A 101 -21.32 -7.11 -2.36
C LEU A 101 -21.32 -8.50 -1.71
N GLN A 102 -21.09 -8.58 -0.40
CA GLN A 102 -20.95 -9.84 0.35
C GLN A 102 -19.93 -10.82 -0.28
N GLN A 103 -18.89 -10.28 -0.93
CA GLN A 103 -17.87 -11.06 -1.65
C GLN A 103 -16.72 -11.52 -0.74
N ILE A 104 -16.54 -10.86 0.40
CA ILE A 104 -15.54 -11.20 1.41
C ILE A 104 -16.21 -11.37 2.77
N THR A 105 -15.63 -12.20 3.63
CA THR A 105 -16.14 -12.40 4.98
C THR A 105 -15.84 -11.20 5.87
N THR A 106 -16.62 -11.03 6.94
CA THR A 106 -16.34 -10.01 7.97
C THR A 106 -14.95 -10.19 8.58
N SER A 107 -14.47 -11.43 8.73
CA SER A 107 -13.12 -11.69 9.24
C SER A 107 -12.02 -11.23 8.27
N GLN A 108 -12.19 -11.45 6.96
CA GLN A 108 -11.27 -10.93 5.94
C GLN A 108 -11.25 -9.40 5.95
N PHE A 109 -12.43 -8.76 6.05
CA PHE A 109 -12.53 -7.31 6.16
C PHE A 109 -11.80 -6.75 7.39
N VAL A 110 -12.05 -7.29 8.59
CA VAL A 110 -11.40 -6.81 9.82
C VAL A 110 -9.88 -6.97 9.73
N THR A 111 -9.40 -8.08 9.18
CA THR A 111 -7.96 -8.33 8.99
C THR A 111 -7.34 -7.29 8.06
N GLN A 112 -7.98 -7.03 6.91
CA GLN A 112 -7.51 -6.03 5.95
C GLN A 112 -7.54 -4.61 6.56
N LEU A 113 -8.60 -4.28 7.29
CA LEU A 113 -8.75 -2.99 7.95
C LEU A 113 -7.60 -2.73 8.93
N VAL A 114 -7.27 -3.70 9.77
CA VAL A 114 -6.17 -3.57 10.74
C VAL A 114 -4.83 -3.36 10.02
N ILE A 115 -4.54 -4.16 9.00
CA ILE A 115 -3.29 -4.04 8.23
C ILE A 115 -3.19 -2.64 7.60
N ASN A 116 -4.24 -2.19 6.91
CA ASN A 116 -4.25 -0.88 6.25
C ASN A 116 -4.07 0.27 7.25
N LEU A 117 -4.74 0.21 8.41
CA LEU A 117 -4.59 1.23 9.46
C LEU A 117 -3.17 1.28 10.01
N VAL A 118 -2.53 0.13 10.21
CA VAL A 118 -1.13 0.06 10.65
C VAL A 118 -0.20 0.69 9.60
N VAL A 119 -0.37 0.35 8.31
CA VAL A 119 0.42 0.92 7.22
C VAL A 119 0.24 2.45 7.17
N VAL A 120 -1.00 2.93 7.24
CA VAL A 120 -1.32 4.38 7.29
C VAL A 120 -0.60 5.06 8.46
N ALA A 121 -0.73 4.52 9.66
CA ALA A 121 -0.13 5.09 10.86
C ALA A 121 1.40 5.17 10.74
N VAL A 122 2.05 4.09 10.31
CA VAL A 122 3.51 4.02 10.13
C VAL A 122 3.99 5.07 9.13
N PHE A 123 3.38 5.15 7.94
CA PHE A 123 3.80 6.11 6.92
C PHE A 123 3.46 7.55 7.30
N MET A 124 2.37 7.81 8.03
CA MET A 124 2.07 9.15 8.57
C MET A 124 3.13 9.62 9.57
N ILE A 125 3.52 8.78 10.53
CA ILE A 125 4.54 9.10 11.55
C ILE A 125 5.91 9.31 10.89
N LEU A 126 6.30 8.40 9.98
CA LEU A 126 7.60 8.49 9.33
C LEU A 126 7.69 9.67 8.37
N ARG A 127 6.58 10.05 7.75
CA ARG A 127 6.51 11.25 6.91
C ARG A 127 6.66 12.52 7.73
N SER A 128 6.15 12.62 8.96
CA SER A 128 6.12 13.89 9.72
C SER A 128 7.46 14.26 10.37
N GLY A 129 8.30 13.29 10.74
CA GLY A 129 9.56 13.60 11.44
C GLY A 129 10.65 14.25 10.58
N GLY A 130 10.49 14.30 9.25
CA GLY A 130 11.42 15.04 8.36
C GLY A 130 11.25 16.56 8.36
N THR A 131 10.17 17.11 8.93
CA THR A 131 9.92 18.57 9.01
C THR A 131 10.61 19.22 10.22
N SER A 132 10.86 18.46 11.28
CA SER A 132 11.34 19.00 12.56
C SER A 132 12.83 19.35 12.55
N ASP A 133 13.64 18.68 11.72
CA ASP A 133 15.09 18.90 11.65
C ASP A 133 15.46 20.08 10.75
N THR A 134 14.63 20.41 9.76
CA THR A 134 14.90 21.53 8.84
C THR A 134 14.72 22.88 9.55
N GLY A 135 13.72 23.01 10.42
CA GLY A 135 13.52 24.23 11.22
C GLY A 135 14.64 24.48 12.25
N ARG A 136 15.22 23.42 12.80
CA ARG A 136 16.30 23.50 13.79
C ARG A 136 17.64 23.94 13.19
N ARG A 137 17.94 23.52 11.96
CA ARG A 137 19.17 23.94 11.26
C ARG A 137 19.14 25.39 10.81
N VAL A 138 17.97 25.90 10.39
CA VAL A 138 17.81 27.31 9.99
C VAL A 138 17.99 28.26 11.18
N GLN A 139 17.54 27.86 12.38
CA GLN A 139 17.74 28.67 13.60
C GLN A 139 19.16 28.63 14.17
N ALA A 140 19.95 27.59 13.86
CA ALA A 140 21.33 27.49 14.34
C ALA A 140 22.35 28.25 13.47
N SER A 141 21.91 28.80 12.33
CA SER A 141 22.73 29.56 11.38
C SER A 141 22.33 31.04 11.27
N ALA A 142 21.42 31.51 12.13
CA ALA A 142 21.01 32.90 12.26
C ALA A 142 21.54 33.48 13.59
#